data_AF-A0A6G2DF82-F1
#
_entry.id   AF-A0A6G2DF82-F1
#
_cell.length_a   1.000
_cell.length_b   1.000
_cell.length_c   1.000
_cell.angle_alpha   90.00
_cell.angle_beta   90.00
_cell.angle_gamma   90.00
#
_symmetry.space_group_name_H-M   'P 1'
#
loop_
_entity.id
_entity.type
_entity.pdbx_description
1 polymer ?
#
loop_
_entity_poly.entity_id
_entity_poly.type
_entity_poly.pdbx_seq_one_letter_code
_entity_poly.pdbx_strand_id
1 'polypeptide(L)'
;LSLRDKELSKLKVPYLKEGGEYQIKNLSYKFTDDECLSLKDISFKLGKIYGIIGSNGRGKSTLLRCLIGLEKKSKEEIYFKGEKLSKKERLKNLLNILKALIFL
;
A
#
# COMPACT_ATOMS: atom_id res chain seq x y z
N LEU A 1 18.49 -12.64 15.12
CA LEU A 1 18.27 -12.22 13.73
C LEU A 1 18.87 -10.84 13.54
N SER A 2 20.16 -10.79 13.24
CA SER A 2 20.81 -9.55 12.80
C SER A 2 20.56 -9.38 11.31
N LEU A 3 20.29 -8.17 10.83
CA LEU A 3 20.15 -7.87 9.40
C LEU A 3 21.45 -8.11 8.59
N ARG A 4 22.55 -8.48 9.26
CA ARG A 4 23.87 -8.75 8.68
C ARG A 4 24.29 -10.22 8.76
N ASP A 5 23.42 -11.11 9.22
CA ASP A 5 23.70 -12.55 9.16
C ASP A 5 23.78 -13.01 7.70
N LYS A 6 24.84 -13.76 7.37
CA LYS A 6 25.06 -14.33 6.03
C LYS A 6 24.09 -15.47 5.70
N GLU A 7 23.40 -16.02 6.70
CA GLU A 7 22.32 -16.98 6.49
C GLU A 7 21.02 -16.24 6.16
N LEU A 8 20.52 -16.46 4.95
CA LEU A 8 19.19 -16.01 4.54
C LEU A 8 18.14 -16.71 5.39
N SER A 9 17.71 -16.06 6.47
CA SER A 9 16.52 -16.48 7.20
C SER A 9 15.32 -16.41 6.24
N LYS A 10 14.76 -17.56 5.86
CA LYS A 10 13.50 -17.61 5.10
C LYS A 10 12.43 -16.92 5.92
N LEU A 11 12.06 -15.70 5.52
CA LEU A 11 10.90 -15.02 6.08
C LEU A 11 9.68 -15.87 5.79
N LYS A 12 9.06 -16.42 6.84
CA LYS A 12 7.75 -17.05 6.74
C LYS A 12 6.75 -15.94 6.46
N VAL A 13 6.35 -15.79 5.21
CA VAL A 13 5.23 -14.91 4.86
C VAL A 13 4.00 -15.49 5.56
N PRO A 14 3.35 -14.76 6.48
CA PRO A 14 2.17 -15.28 7.18
C PRO A 14 1.14 -15.63 6.12
N TYR A 15 0.69 -16.90 6.12
CA TYR A 15 -0.37 -17.37 5.25
C TYR A 15 -1.62 -16.52 5.49
N LEU A 16 -1.97 -15.67 4.53
CA LEU A 16 -3.21 -14.91 4.58
C LEU A 16 -4.33 -15.85 4.12
N LYS A 17 -5.23 -16.22 5.05
CA LYS A 17 -6.32 -17.19 4.84
C LYS A 17 -7.26 -16.83 3.68
N GLU A 18 -7.29 -15.57 3.26
CA GLU A 18 -8.13 -15.11 2.17
C GLU A 18 -7.29 -14.44 1.08
N GLY A 19 -7.45 -14.93 -0.16
CA GLY A 19 -7.01 -14.22 -1.35
C GLY A 19 -7.87 -12.98 -1.61
N GLY A 20 -7.51 -12.23 -2.65
CA GLY A 20 -8.24 -11.04 -3.06
C GLY A 20 -7.31 -10.07 -3.76
N GLU A 21 -7.91 -9.11 -4.44
CA GLU A 21 -7.19 -8.05 -5.14
C GLU A 21 -7.69 -6.71 -4.64
N TYR A 22 -6.74 -5.83 -4.30
CA TYR A 22 -6.99 -4.42 -4.14
C TYR A 22 -6.81 -3.72 -5.49
N GLN A 23 -7.73 -2.84 -5.85
CA GLN A 23 -7.64 -1.99 -7.03
C GLN A 23 -7.73 -0.54 -6.61
N ILE A 24 -6.79 0.28 -7.07
CA ILE A 24 -6.68 1.70 -6.74
C ILE A 24 -6.86 2.48 -8.03
N LYS A 25 -7.92 3.28 -8.07
CA LYS A 25 -8.23 4.14 -9.20
C LYS A 25 -7.98 5.59 -8.83
N ASN A 26 -7.31 6.29 -9.75
CA ASN A 26 -7.12 7.74 -9.72
C ASN A 26 -6.61 8.30 -8.39
N LEU A 27 -5.57 7.69 -7.80
CA LEU A 27 -4.96 8.23 -6.59
C LEU A 27 -4.23 9.52 -6.92
N SER A 28 -4.59 10.59 -6.23
CA SER A 28 -3.98 11.91 -6.35
C SER A 28 -3.83 12.54 -4.96
N TYR A 29 -2.64 13.01 -4.66
CA TYR A 29 -2.35 13.76 -3.44
C TYR A 29 -1.36 14.89 -3.74
N LYS A 30 -1.80 16.12 -3.48
CA LYS A 30 -1.02 17.33 -3.73
C LYS A 30 -0.24 17.72 -2.47
N PHE A 31 1.09 17.79 -2.57
CA PHE A 31 1.98 18.25 -1.49
C PHE A 31 2.08 19.77 -1.47
N THR A 32 2.38 20.35 -2.64
CA THR A 32 2.50 21.79 -2.92
C THR A 32 1.88 22.09 -4.28
N ASP A 33 1.97 23.33 -4.77
CA ASP A 33 1.43 23.66 -6.10
C ASP A 33 2.07 22.88 -7.25
N ASP A 34 3.37 22.58 -7.13
CA ASP A 34 4.16 21.91 -8.17
C ASP A 34 4.44 20.44 -7.89
N GLU A 35 4.19 19.96 -6.65
CA GLU A 35 4.48 18.57 -6.26
C GLU A 35 3.21 17.78 -5.95
N CYS A 36 3.01 16.68 -6.68
CA CYS A 36 1.87 15.79 -6.54
C CYS A 36 2.27 14.32 -6.67
N LEU A 37 1.68 13.46 -5.83
CA LEU A 37 1.66 12.02 -6.02
C LEU A 37 0.45 11.66 -6.88
N SER A 38 0.67 11.04 -8.03
CA SER A 38 -0.41 10.53 -8.88
C SER A 38 -0.16 9.08 -9.30
N LEU A 39 -1.17 8.23 -9.12
CA LEU A 39 -1.17 6.84 -9.57
C LEU A 39 -2.49 6.53 -10.25
N LYS A 40 -2.41 5.89 -11.42
CA LYS A 40 -3.58 5.48 -12.20
C LYS A 40 -3.64 3.96 -12.27
N ASP A 41 -4.81 3.42 -11.94
CA ASP A 41 -5.21 2.03 -12.14
C ASP A 41 -4.16 0.98 -11.74
N ILE A 42 -3.83 0.98 -10.45
CA ILE A 42 -2.90 0.01 -9.86
C ILE A 42 -3.70 -1.08 -9.16
N SER A 43 -3.27 -2.34 -9.29
CA SER A 43 -3.80 -3.43 -8.48
C SER A 43 -2.71 -4.27 -7.82
N PHE A 44 -3.04 -4.85 -6.66
CA PHE A 44 -2.16 -5.79 -5.97
C PHE A 44 -2.96 -6.89 -5.29
N LYS A 45 -2.40 -8.10 -5.27
CA LYS A 45 -3.05 -9.30 -4.74
C LYS A 45 -2.59 -9.59 -3.31
N LEU A 46 -3.52 -10.03 -2.46
CA LEU A 46 -3.18 -10.59 -1.16
C LEU A 46 -2.39 -11.90 -1.32
N GLY A 47 -1.48 -12.14 -0.37
CA GLY A 47 -0.57 -13.29 -0.40
C GLY A 47 0.72 -13.07 -1.20
N LYS A 48 0.93 -11.86 -1.75
CA LYS A 48 2.19 -11.44 -2.37
C LYS A 48 2.78 -10.26 -1.62
N ILE A 49 4.10 -10.13 -1.68
CA ILE A 49 4.84 -8.97 -1.18
C ILE A 49 5.21 -8.12 -2.39
N TYR A 50 4.90 -6.84 -2.32
CA TYR A 50 5.24 -5.83 -3.31
C TYR A 50 6.18 -4.82 -2.67
N GLY A 51 7.29 -4.54 -3.34
CA GLY A 51 8.23 -3.49 -2.96
C GLY A 51 7.80 -2.15 -3.54
N ILE A 52 7.67 -1.11 -2.70
CA ILE A 52 7.55 0.27 -3.17
C ILE A 52 8.95 0.89 -3.16
N ILE A 53 9.54 1.03 -4.34
CA ILE A 53 10.88 1.59 -4.53
C ILE A 53 10.83 3.07 -4.92
N GLY A 54 11.87 3.82 -4.58
CA GLY A 54 12.05 5.23 -4.98
C GLY A 54 12.99 5.97 -4.04
N SER A 55 13.51 7.13 -4.44
CA SER A 55 14.41 7.90 -3.57
C SER A 55 13.69 8.41 -2.31
N ASN A 56 14.47 8.78 -1.29
CA ASN A 56 13.92 9.45 -0.10
C ASN A 56 13.22 10.75 -0.51
N GLY A 57 12.12 11.08 0.18
CA GLY A 57 11.31 12.27 -0.12
C GLY A 57 10.28 12.13 -1.25
N ARG A 58 10.23 11.02 -2.00
CA ARG A 58 9.31 10.86 -3.16
C ARG A 58 7.87 10.48 -2.83
N GLY A 59 7.44 10.64 -1.57
CA GLY A 59 6.05 10.38 -1.19
C GLY A 59 5.69 8.91 -0.92
N LYS A 60 6.66 8.00 -0.77
CA LYS A 60 6.42 6.57 -0.46
C LYS A 60 5.56 6.36 0.80
N SER A 61 5.89 7.04 1.90
CA SER A 61 5.09 6.99 3.14
C SER A 61 3.73 7.65 2.98
N THR A 62 3.65 8.72 2.18
CA THR A 62 2.39 9.39 1.85
C THR A 62 1.48 8.48 1.03
N LEU A 63 2.01 7.73 0.06
CA LEU A 63 1.27 6.72 -0.67
C LEU A 63 0.62 5.72 0.29
N LEU A 64 1.35 5.16 1.25
CA LEU A 64 0.74 4.25 2.23
C LEU A 64 -0.38 4.92 3.03
N ARG A 65 -0.15 6.14 3.54
CA ARG A 65 -1.19 6.88 4.27
C ARG A 65 -2.42 7.17 3.39
N CYS A 66 -2.20 7.47 2.11
CA CYS A 66 -3.26 7.60 1.11
C CYS A 66 -3.95 6.27 0.85
N LEU A 67 -3.30 5.11 0.90
CA LEU A 67 -3.94 3.80 0.68
C LEU A 67 -4.80 3.37 1.87
N ILE A 68 -4.36 3.66 3.09
CA ILE A 68 -5.07 3.27 4.32
C ILE A 68 -6.11 4.29 4.77
N GLY A 69 -6.22 5.42 4.07
CA GLY A 69 -7.26 6.44 4.29
C GLY A 69 -6.92 7.45 5.38
N LEU A 70 -5.64 7.59 5.75
CA LEU A 70 -5.18 8.58 6.73
C LEU A 70 -4.97 9.98 6.13
N GLU A 71 -4.67 10.08 4.84
CA GLU A 71 -4.57 11.38 4.17
C GLU A 71 -5.95 11.91 3.79
N LYS A 72 -6.45 12.94 4.48
CA LYS A 72 -7.78 13.50 4.20
C LYS A 72 -7.88 14.16 2.83
N LYS A 73 -6.78 14.75 2.36
CA LYS A 73 -6.69 15.48 1.08
C LYS A 73 -6.49 14.58 -0.12
N SER A 74 -6.25 13.28 0.07
CA SER A 74 -6.11 12.36 -1.06
C SER A 74 -7.46 12.14 -1.73
N LYS A 75 -7.40 12.04 -3.06
CA LYS A 75 -8.53 11.64 -3.91
C LYS A 75 -8.17 10.29 -4.48
N GLU A 76 -8.96 9.28 -4.20
CA GLU A 76 -8.75 7.92 -4.68
C GLU A 76 -10.03 7.10 -4.52
N GLU A 77 -10.18 6.08 -5.35
CA GLU A 77 -11.14 5.01 -5.14
C GLU A 77 -10.38 3.71 -4.92
N ILE A 78 -10.67 3.02 -3.83
CA ILE A 78 -10.04 1.73 -3.53
C ILE A 78 -11.11 0.67 -3.45
N TYR A 79 -10.90 -0.41 -4.18
CA TYR A 79 -11.76 -1.57 -4.22
C TYR A 79 -11.03 -2.77 -3.66
N PHE A 80 -11.76 -3.69 -3.03
CA PHE A 80 -11.26 -5.00 -2.65
C PHE A 80 -12.25 -6.08 -3.08
N LYS A 81 -11.78 -7.07 -3.84
CA LYS A 81 -12.65 -8.11 -4.45
C LYS A 81 -13.83 -7.51 -5.26
N GLY A 82 -13.60 -6.39 -5.93
CA GLY A 82 -14.62 -5.69 -6.74
C GLY A 82 -15.50 -4.71 -5.95
N GLU A 83 -15.49 -4.75 -4.61
CA GLU A 83 -16.31 -3.88 -3.76
C GLU A 83 -15.57 -2.60 -3.37
N LYS A 84 -16.23 -1.44 -3.51
CA LYS A 84 -15.64 -0.14 -3.14
C LYS A 84 -15.52 -0.03 -1.62
N LEU A 85 -14.33 0.28 -1.12
CA LEU A 85 -14.07 0.43 0.30
C LEU A 85 -14.23 1.88 0.77
N SER A 86 -14.98 2.08 1.85
CA SER A 86 -14.99 3.33 2.61
C SER A 86 -13.67 3.54 3.37
N LYS A 87 -13.38 4.80 3.78
CA LYS A 87 -12.21 5.10 4.62
C LYS A 87 -12.17 4.26 5.91
N LYS A 88 -13.33 4.03 6.53
CA LYS A 88 -13.45 3.22 7.76
C LYS A 88 -13.10 1.76 7.50
N GLU A 89 -13.55 1.19 6.39
CA GLU A 89 -13.22 -0.19 6.00
C GLU A 89 -11.75 -0.35 5.64
N ARG A 90 -11.14 0.67 5.03
CA ARG A 90 -9.70 0.66 4.71
C ARG A 90 -8.83 0.63 5.97
N LEU A 91 -9.22 1.38 7.01
CA LEU A 91 -8.55 1.33 8.32
C LEU A 91 -8.72 -0.03 9.01
N LYS A 92 -9.90 -0.67 8.91
CA LYS A 92 -10.09 -2.05 9.41
C LYS A 92 -9.20 -3.06 8.66
N ASN A 93 -8.99 -2.83 7.36
CA ASN A 93 -8.15 -3.66 6.49
C ASN A 93 -6.66 -3.26 6.50
N LEU A 94 -6.24 -2.37 7.39
CA LEU A 94 -4.88 -1.81 7.47
C LEU A 94 -3.80 -2.89 7.47
N LEU A 95 -3.95 -3.91 8.31
CA LEU A 95 -2.96 -4.99 8.44
C LEU A 95 -2.78 -5.76 7.13
N ASN A 96 -3.82 -5.93 6.33
CA ASN A 96 -3.76 -6.64 5.06
C ASN A 96 -3.06 -5.82 3.98
N ILE A 97 -3.37 -4.51 3.93
CA ILE A 97 -2.74 -3.56 2.99
C ILE A 97 -1.25 -3.40 3.30
N LEU A 98 -0.89 -3.24 4.58
CA LEU A 98 0.51 -3.08 4.98
C LEU A 98 1.33 -4.36 4.84
N LYS A 99 0.74 -5.55 5.06
CA LYS A 99 1.46 -6.83 4.87
C LYS A 99 1.82 -7.09 3.41
N ALA A 100 1.06 -6.54 2.47
CA ALA A 100 1.34 -6.67 1.05
C ALA A 100 2.44 -5.69 0.57
N LEU A 101 2.71 -4.61 1.30
CA LEU A 101 3.57 -3.50 0.86
C LEU A 101 4.76 -3.32 1.81
N ILE A 102 5.97 -3.58 1.32
CA ILE A 102 7.21 -3.34 2.07
C ILE A 102 8.02 -2.23 1.39
N PHE A 103 8.64 -1.36 2.17
CA PHE A 103 9.58 -0.37 1.65
C PHE A 103 10.96 -0.99 1.45
N LEU A 104 11.51 -0.79 0.25
CA LEU A 104 12.89 -1.10 -0.11
C LEU A 104 13.58 0.19 -0.58
#